data_AF-A0A1W9WG60-F1
#
_entry.id   AF-A0A1W9WG60-F1
#
_cell.length_a   1.000
_cell.length_b   1.000
_cell.length_c   1.000
_cell.angle_alpha   90.00
_cell.angle_beta   90.00
_cell.angle_gamma   90.00
#
_symmetry.space_group_name_H-M   'P 1'
#
loop_
_entity.id
_entity.type
_entity.pdbx_description
1 polymer ?
#
loop_
_entity_poly.entity_id
_entity_poly.type
_entity_poly.pdbx_seq_one_letter_code
_entity_poly.pdbx_strand_id
1 'polypeptide(L)'
;MGPIPPIRIESSTTGVSAAGKITITASEYINIFGNNSGIFSTSGEENNTQATGNAGKITLGEKTKPVLTLRLDEGGKISTTAYGTGDSGSIELFVDDR
;
A
#
# COMPACT_ATOMS: atom_id res chain seq x y z
N MET A 1 22.76 -8.73 -16.36
CA MET A 1 21.32 -8.50 -16.12
C MET A 1 21.19 -7.11 -15.48
N GLY A 2 20.35 -6.24 -16.02
CA GLY A 2 20.09 -4.93 -15.41
C GLY A 2 19.23 -5.03 -14.16
N PRO A 3 19.11 -3.96 -13.36
CA PRO A 3 18.23 -3.95 -12.20
C PRO A 3 16.77 -4.20 -12.63
N ILE A 4 16.07 -5.06 -11.88
CA ILE A 4 14.63 -5.28 -12.07
C ILE A 4 13.92 -3.98 -11.64
N PRO A 5 13.14 -3.33 -12.53
CA PRO A 5 12.45 -2.09 -12.17
C PRO A 5 11.39 -2.37 -11.08
N PRO A 6 11.18 -1.42 -10.16
CA PRO A 6 10.18 -1.60 -9.10
C PRO A 6 8.77 -1.62 -9.69
N ILE A 7 7.90 -2.44 -9.11
CA ILE A 7 6.47 -2.50 -9.47
C ILE A 7 5.65 -1.89 -8.33
N ARG A 8 4.82 -0.89 -8.65
CA ARG A 8 4.03 -0.17 -7.66
C ARG A 8 2.55 -0.19 -8.01
N ILE A 9 1.72 -0.60 -7.04
CA ILE A 9 0.27 -0.33 -7.02
C ILE A 9 0.08 0.85 -6.09
N GLU A 10 -0.41 1.99 -6.59
CA GLU A 10 -0.47 3.23 -5.80
C GLU A 10 -1.81 3.94 -5.92
N SER A 11 -2.30 4.45 -4.79
CA SER A 11 -3.38 5.43 -4.75
C SER A 11 -2.89 6.67 -4.02
N SER A 12 -2.78 7.78 -4.74
CA SER A 12 -2.14 9.00 -4.26
C SER A 12 -3.00 10.25 -4.46
N THR A 13 -2.77 11.23 -3.61
CA THR A 13 -3.29 12.60 -3.73
C THR A 13 -2.18 13.59 -3.39
N THR A 14 -2.07 14.71 -4.08
CA THR A 14 -1.10 15.76 -3.76
C THR A 14 -1.74 16.98 -3.10
N GLY A 15 -3.08 16.99 -3.02
CA GLY A 15 -3.85 18.14 -2.56
C GLY A 15 -4.56 17.92 -1.23
N VAL A 16 -5.64 18.68 -1.05
CA VAL A 16 -6.46 18.68 0.17
C VAL A 16 -7.45 17.51 0.23
N SER A 17 -7.69 16.84 -0.89
CA SER A 17 -8.60 15.70 -0.97
C SER A 17 -7.90 14.42 -0.55
N ALA A 18 -8.64 13.48 0.06
CA ALA A 18 -8.10 12.18 0.46
C ALA A 18 -7.74 11.30 -0.74
N ALA A 19 -6.72 10.46 -0.56
CA ALA A 19 -6.39 9.39 -1.50
C ALA A 19 -7.48 8.30 -1.49
N GLY A 20 -7.48 7.47 -2.53
CA GLY A 20 -8.46 6.42 -2.72
C GLY A 20 -8.26 5.20 -1.82
N LYS A 21 -8.94 4.11 -2.16
CA LYS A 21 -8.83 2.82 -1.44
C LYS A 21 -8.28 1.78 -2.38
N ILE A 22 -7.36 0.96 -1.90
CA ILE A 22 -6.84 -0.22 -2.60
C ILE A 22 -7.40 -1.44 -1.89
N THR A 23 -8.08 -2.31 -2.64
CA THR A 23 -8.53 -3.62 -2.18
C THR A 23 -7.97 -4.68 -3.10
N ILE A 24 -7.24 -5.65 -2.54
CA ILE A 24 -6.71 -6.79 -3.29
C ILE A 24 -7.22 -8.05 -2.63
N THR A 25 -7.85 -8.91 -3.42
CA THR A 25 -8.34 -10.22 -2.99
C THR A 25 -7.55 -11.32 -3.70
N ALA A 26 -7.16 -12.33 -2.95
CA ALA A 26 -6.47 -13.51 -3.45
C ALA A 26 -6.89 -14.70 -2.59
N SER A 27 -7.04 -15.88 -3.20
CA SER A 27 -7.43 -17.11 -2.50
C SER A 27 -6.24 -17.91 -1.98
N GLU A 28 -5.07 -17.79 -2.60
CA GLU A 28 -3.89 -18.58 -2.23
C GLU A 28 -2.79 -17.68 -1.68
N TYR A 29 -2.03 -17.00 -2.54
CA TYR A 29 -0.88 -16.22 -2.11
C TYR A 29 -0.88 -14.81 -2.70
N ILE A 30 -0.32 -13.89 -1.92
CA ILE A 30 0.18 -12.59 -2.37
C ILE A 30 1.68 -12.59 -2.10
N ASN A 31 2.48 -12.41 -3.16
CA ASN A 31 3.92 -12.26 -3.05
C ASN A 31 4.33 -10.88 -3.59
N ILE A 32 4.91 -10.04 -2.74
CA ILE A 32 5.48 -8.75 -3.13
C ILE A 32 6.98 -8.88 -3.05
N PHE A 33 7.63 -8.78 -4.22
CA PHE A 33 9.05 -9.03 -4.36
C PHE A 33 9.79 -7.81 -4.91
N GLY A 34 10.96 -7.53 -4.33
CA GLY A 34 11.91 -6.57 -4.85
C GLY A 34 11.84 -5.19 -4.20
N ASN A 35 13.00 -4.53 -4.16
CA ASN A 35 13.16 -3.26 -3.48
C ASN A 35 12.33 -2.16 -4.13
N ASN A 36 11.64 -1.38 -3.30
CA ASN A 36 10.72 -0.32 -3.71
C ASN A 36 9.51 -0.80 -4.55
N SER A 37 9.30 -2.13 -4.64
CA SER A 37 8.07 -2.71 -5.15
C SER A 37 7.04 -2.85 -4.03
N GLY A 38 5.76 -2.71 -4.34
CA GLY A 38 4.75 -2.78 -3.31
C GLY A 38 3.42 -2.13 -3.61
N ILE A 39 2.67 -1.97 -2.52
CA ILE A 39 1.37 -1.33 -2.51
C ILE A 39 1.46 -0.08 -1.63
N PHE A 40 1.03 1.05 -2.18
CA PHE A 40 1.22 2.35 -1.57
C PHE A 40 -0.09 3.13 -1.53
N SER A 41 -0.34 3.80 -0.42
CA SER A 41 -1.30 4.90 -0.41
C SER A 41 -0.65 6.14 0.18
N THR A 42 -0.63 7.21 -0.60
CA THR A 42 0.16 8.39 -0.29
C THR A 42 -0.70 9.65 -0.32
N SER A 43 -0.47 10.55 0.62
CA SER A 43 -0.97 11.91 0.53
C SER A 43 0.15 12.94 0.69
N GLY A 44 0.12 13.95 -0.17
CA GLY A 44 1.19 14.91 -0.31
C GLY A 44 2.41 14.36 -1.05
N GLU A 45 3.47 15.13 -1.01
CA GLU A 45 4.75 14.79 -1.63
C GLU A 45 5.85 14.96 -0.59
N GLU A 46 6.92 14.18 -0.69
CA GLU A 46 8.04 14.23 0.27
C GLU A 46 8.59 15.65 0.46
N ASN A 47 8.63 16.44 -0.61
CA ASN A 47 9.11 17.82 -0.61
C ASN A 47 7.99 18.86 -0.40
N ASN A 48 6.75 18.43 -0.14
CA ASN A 48 5.60 19.31 0.03
C ASN A 48 4.67 18.84 1.15
N THR A 49 4.88 19.40 2.33
CA THR A 49 4.12 19.08 3.55
C THR A 49 2.84 19.90 3.70
N GLN A 50 2.44 20.69 2.68
CA GLN A 50 1.22 21.51 2.74
C GLN A 50 -0.05 20.72 2.42
N ALA A 51 0.09 19.47 1.95
CA ALA A 51 -1.05 18.61 1.69
C ALA A 51 -1.81 18.30 2.98
N THR A 52 -3.09 18.62 3.02
CA THR A 52 -3.97 18.31 4.15
C THR A 52 -4.86 17.09 3.87
N GLY A 53 -4.78 16.52 2.67
CA GLY A 53 -5.51 15.32 2.30
C GLY A 53 -5.01 14.10 3.08
N ASN A 54 -5.92 13.21 3.45
CA ASN A 54 -5.57 11.95 4.12
C ASN A 54 -5.03 10.95 3.10
N ALA A 55 -4.04 10.17 3.49
CA ALA A 55 -3.71 8.95 2.78
C ALA A 55 -4.86 7.94 2.91
N GLY A 56 -4.88 6.99 1.99
CA GLY A 56 -5.99 6.09 1.79
C GLY A 56 -5.94 4.86 2.67
N LYS A 57 -6.79 3.89 2.32
CA LYS A 57 -6.83 2.58 2.98
C LYS A 57 -6.35 1.50 2.03
N ILE A 58 -5.48 0.63 2.52
CA ILE A 58 -5.07 -0.60 1.83
C ILE A 58 -5.73 -1.77 2.54
N THR A 59 -6.42 -2.63 1.79
CA THR A 59 -7.03 -3.87 2.30
C THR A 59 -6.50 -5.05 1.51
N LEU A 60 -5.88 -6.01 2.20
CA LEU A 60 -5.50 -7.30 1.62
C LEU A 60 -6.40 -8.40 2.16
N GLY A 61 -7.04 -9.14 1.27
CA GLY A 61 -8.01 -10.17 1.62
C GLY A 61 -9.34 -9.61 2.12
N GLU A 62 -10.20 -10.52 2.58
CA GLU A 62 -11.48 -10.18 3.18
C GLU A 62 -11.69 -11.01 4.44
N LYS A 63 -12.47 -10.49 5.40
CA LYS A 63 -12.76 -11.19 6.66
C LYS A 63 -13.34 -12.60 6.48
N THR A 64 -14.12 -12.82 5.43
CA THR A 64 -14.75 -14.12 5.12
C THR A 64 -13.91 -15.00 4.20
N LYS A 65 -12.89 -14.44 3.55
CA LYS A 65 -12.00 -15.08 2.58
C LYS A 65 -10.59 -14.50 2.74
N PRO A 66 -9.87 -14.89 3.81
CA PRO A 66 -8.51 -14.42 4.01
C PRO A 66 -7.58 -14.98 2.93
N VAL A 67 -6.49 -14.28 2.67
CA VAL A 67 -5.39 -14.76 1.82
C VAL A 67 -4.63 -15.83 2.62
N LEU A 68 -4.31 -16.99 2.04
CA LEU A 68 -3.61 -18.05 2.78
C LEU A 68 -2.14 -17.72 3.07
N THR A 69 -1.48 -16.98 2.18
CA THR A 69 -0.06 -16.64 2.37
C THR A 69 0.23 -15.23 1.89
N LEU A 70 0.84 -14.41 2.75
CA LEU A 70 1.39 -13.10 2.38
C LEU A 70 2.91 -13.13 2.57
N ARG A 71 3.66 -12.87 1.50
CA ARG A 71 5.13 -12.77 1.53
C ARG A 71 5.59 -11.40 1.03
N LEU A 72 6.52 -10.82 1.77
CA LEU A 72 7.20 -9.57 1.44
C LEU A 72 8.70 -9.88 1.34
N ASP A 73 9.15 -10.15 0.12
CA ASP A 73 10.50 -10.65 -0.16
C ASP A 73 11.37 -9.56 -0.81
N GLU A 74 12.67 -9.61 -0.56
CA GLU A 74 13.68 -8.70 -1.15
C GLU A 74 13.34 -7.21 -1.06
N GLY A 75 12.70 -6.78 0.04
CA GLY A 75 12.34 -5.37 0.27
C GLY A 75 10.99 -4.94 -0.32
N GLY A 76 10.15 -5.90 -0.72
CA GLY A 76 8.74 -5.65 -1.00
C GLY A 76 8.02 -5.03 0.20
N LYS A 77 7.14 -4.06 -0.04
CA LYS A 77 6.49 -3.30 1.05
C LYS A 77 5.01 -3.00 0.81
N ILE A 78 4.29 -2.79 1.90
CA ILE A 78 2.94 -2.23 1.92
C ILE A 78 3.00 -1.01 2.83
N SER A 79 2.64 0.17 2.34
CA SER A 79 2.81 1.41 3.09
C SER A 79 1.68 2.39 2.85
N THR A 80 1.28 3.06 3.92
CA THR A 80 0.45 4.26 3.83
C THR A 80 1.23 5.43 4.44
N THR A 81 1.18 6.59 3.81
CA THR A 81 2.01 7.73 4.20
C THR A 81 1.32 9.04 3.87
N ALA A 82 1.20 9.93 4.86
CA ALA A 82 0.89 11.33 4.64
C ALA A 82 2.15 12.17 4.88
N TYR A 83 2.57 12.95 3.90
CA TYR A 83 3.72 13.86 4.00
C TYR A 83 3.35 15.22 4.61
N GLY A 84 2.09 15.62 4.53
CA GLY A 84 1.58 16.83 5.18
C GLY A 84 0.83 16.53 6.47
N THR A 85 -0.20 17.32 6.78
CA THR A 85 -0.93 17.24 8.06
C THR A 85 -2.13 16.29 8.04
N GLY A 86 -2.43 15.68 6.90
CA GLY A 86 -3.51 14.70 6.77
C GLY A 86 -3.20 13.39 7.49
N ASP A 87 -4.24 12.58 7.72
CA ASP A 87 -4.09 11.25 8.32
C ASP A 87 -3.27 10.32 7.40
N SER A 88 -2.34 9.54 7.96
CA SER A 88 -1.47 8.62 7.20
C SER A 88 -2.18 7.36 6.70
N GLY A 89 -3.48 7.23 6.92
CA GLY A 89 -4.28 6.13 6.40
C GLY A 89 -4.14 4.86 7.23
N SER A 90 -4.62 3.75 6.67
CA SER A 90 -4.62 2.46 7.36
C SER A 90 -4.36 1.27 6.42
N ILE A 91 -3.77 0.23 6.99
CA ILE A 91 -3.56 -1.06 6.33
C ILE A 91 -4.36 -2.11 7.11
N GLU A 92 -5.28 -2.79 6.44
CA GLU A 92 -6.01 -3.93 6.97
C GLU A 92 -5.58 -5.20 6.22
N LEU A 93 -5.20 -6.22 6.98
CA LEU A 93 -4.74 -7.50 6.45
C LEU A 93 -5.65 -8.61 6.97
N PHE A 94 -6.26 -9.33 6.05
CA PHE A 94 -6.99 -10.58 6.30
C PHE A 94 -6.15 -11.71 5.70
N VAL A 95 -5.21 -12.20 6.49
CA VAL A 95 -4.29 -13.29 6.12
C VAL A 95 -4.46 -14.41 7.13
N ASP A 96 -4.49 -15.64 6.63
CA ASP A 96 -4.66 -16.86 7.40
C ASP A 96 -3.44 -17.74 7.17
N ASP A 97 -2.38 -17.44 7.91
CA ASP A 97 -1.13 -18.18 7.92
C ASP A 97 -1.34 -19.49 8.68
N ARG A 98 -1.90 -20.49 8.01
CA ARG A 98 -2.07 -21.86 8.53
C ARG A 98 -1.03 -22.80 7.94
#